data_AF-A0AAV5Z3I9-F1
#
_entry.id   AF-A0AAV5Z3I9-F1
#
_cell.length_a   1.000
_cell.length_b   1.000
_cell.length_c   1.000
_cell.angle_alpha   90.00
_cell.angle_beta   90.00
_cell.angle_gamma   90.00
#
_symmetry.space_group_name_H-M   'P 1'
#
loop_
_entity.id
_entity.type
_entity.pdbx_description
1 polymer ?
#
loop_
_entity_poly.entity_id
_entity_poly.type
_entity_poly.pdbx_seq_one_letter_code
_entity_poly.pdbx_strand_id
1 'polypeptide(L)' 'MRLKRQDVERMMEARPAGSSLEEALEVFEVFASGSLADEVYVLDDVGGKRIAIAPAALKAKYRKE' A
#
# COMPACT_ATOMS: atom_id res chain seq x y z
N MET A 1 -9.77 4.19 5.65
CA MET A 1 -10.03 4.57 4.23
C MET A 1 -9.83 3.37 3.29
N ARG A 2 -10.58 3.29 2.19
CA ARG A 2 -10.45 2.23 1.16
C ARG A 2 -10.04 2.84 -0.18
N LEU A 3 -9.03 2.25 -0.82
CA LEU A 3 -8.51 2.65 -2.12
C LEU A 3 -8.61 1.48 -3.10
N LYS A 4 -8.88 1.75 -4.38
CA LYS A 4 -8.75 0.70 -5.40
C LYS A 4 -7.28 0.49 -5.71
N ARG A 5 -6.91 -0.76 -5.97
CA ARG A 5 -5.57 -1.15 -6.41
C ARG A 5 -5.09 -0.31 -7.60
N GLN A 6 -5.94 -0.09 -8.60
CA GLN A 6 -5.60 0.69 -9.79
C GLN A 6 -5.23 2.15 -9.46
N ASP A 7 -5.93 2.77 -8.50
CA ASP A 7 -5.61 4.14 -8.08
C ASP A 7 -4.27 4.19 -7.34
N VAL A 8 -3.98 3.16 -6.53
CA VAL A 8 -2.67 3.02 -5.87
C VAL A 8 -1.56 2.79 -6.89
N GLU A 9 -1.78 1.95 -7.90
CA GLU A 9 -0.81 1.75 -8.99
C GLU A 9 -0.55 3.04 -9.75
N ARG A 10 -1.59 3.81 -10.11
CA ARG A 10 -1.44 5.13 -10.75
C ARG A 10 -0.68 6.12 -9.86
N MET A 11 -0.94 6.10 -8.56
CA MET A 11 -0.21 6.91 -7.59
C MET A 11 1.28 6.53 -7.56
N MET A 12 1.60 5.23 -7.62
CA MET A 12 2.98 4.75 -7.69
C MET A 12 3.68 5.12 -9.00
N GLU A 13 2.97 5.11 -10.14
CA GLU A 13 3.51 5.52 -11.44
C GLU A 13 3.92 7.00 -11.46
N ALA A 14 3.27 7.85 -10.66
CA ALA A 14 3.64 9.25 -10.50
C ALA A 14 4.82 9.48 -9.54
N ARG A 15 5.29 8.44 -8.84
CA ARG A 15 6.41 8.52 -7.90
C ARG A 15 7.72 8.12 -8.58
N PRO A 16 8.88 8.57 -8.05
CA PRO A 16 10.18 8.12 -8.52
C PRO A 16 10.30 6.59 -8.50
N ALA A 17 11.07 6.05 -9.46
CA ALA A 17 11.39 4.63 -9.48
C ALA A 17 12.05 4.22 -8.16
N GLY A 18 11.59 3.10 -7.60
CA GLY A 18 12.08 2.59 -6.32
C GLY A 18 11.39 3.18 -5.08
N SER A 19 10.39 4.06 -5.19
CA SER A 19 9.53 4.42 -4.04
C SER A 19 8.80 3.20 -3.48
N SER A 20 8.67 3.12 -2.15
CA SER A 20 7.89 2.06 -1.50
C SER A 20 6.40 2.43 -1.37
N LEU A 21 5.55 1.43 -1.11
CA LEU A 21 4.13 1.66 -0.85
C LEU A 21 3.90 2.42 0.45
N GLU A 22 4.73 2.19 1.48
CA GLU A 22 4.70 2.90 2.75
C GLU A 22 4.89 4.40 2.53
N GLU A 23 5.90 4.77 1.74
CA GLU A 23 6.18 6.16 1.38
C GLU A 23 5.04 6.78 0.58
N ALA A 24 4.47 6.03 -0.37
CA ALA A 24 3.42 6.57 -1.24
C ALA A 24 2.07 6.75 -0.52
N LEU A 25 1.74 5.84 0.42
CA LEU A 25 0.50 5.88 1.19
C LEU A 25 0.63 6.66 2.52
N GLU A 26 1.84 7.15 2.82
CA GLU A 26 2.18 7.85 4.05
C GLU A 26 1.76 7.05 5.30
N VAL A 27 2.11 5.76 5.29
CA VAL A 27 1.79 4.82 6.37
C VAL A 27 3.07 4.28 7.01
N PHE A 28 2.97 3.88 8.28
CA PHE A 28 4.06 3.25 9.01
C PHE A 28 4.47 1.91 8.38
N GLU A 29 3.48 1.09 8.00
CA GLU A 29 3.71 -0.23 7.44
C GLU A 29 2.55 -0.66 6.54
N VAL A 30 2.88 -1.34 5.45
CA VAL A 30 1.90 -2.00 4.58
C VAL A 30 1.92 -3.50 4.85
N PHE A 31 0.84 -4.08 5.34
CA PHE A 31 0.68 -5.53 5.46
C PHE A 31 0.19 -6.14 4.15
N ALA A 32 0.62 -7.36 3.86
CA ALA A 32 0.14 -8.12 2.71
C ALA A 32 -1.03 -9.02 3.11
N SER A 33 -2.09 -9.03 2.33
CA SER A 33 -3.18 -9.99 2.43
C SER A 33 -3.27 -10.83 1.16
N GLY A 34 -3.33 -12.15 1.32
CA GLY A 34 -3.54 -13.10 0.21
C GLY A 34 -4.98 -13.15 -0.28
N SER A 35 -5.94 -12.66 0.52
CA SER A 35 -7.37 -12.66 0.17
C SER A 35 -7.82 -11.38 -0.53
N LEU A 36 -6.99 -10.32 -0.50
CA LEU A 36 -7.27 -9.08 -1.22
C LEU A 36 -6.75 -9.17 -2.66
N ALA A 37 -7.59 -8.78 -3.62
CA ALA A 37 -7.22 -8.77 -5.04
C ALA A 37 -7.11 -7.34 -5.61
N ASP A 38 -8.11 -6.50 -5.33
CA ASP A 38 -8.33 -5.22 -6.03
C ASP A 38 -8.47 -4.00 -5.11
N GLU A 39 -8.28 -4.17 -3.80
CA GLU A 39 -8.47 -3.10 -2.82
C GLU A 39 -7.28 -2.98 -1.86
N VAL A 40 -7.00 -1.75 -1.44
CA VAL A 40 -6.04 -1.40 -0.38
C VAL A 40 -6.80 -0.67 0.73
N TYR A 41 -6.61 -1.15 1.96
CA TYR A 41 -7.24 -0.58 3.14
C TYR A 41 -6.20 0.22 3.91
N VAL A 42 -6.48 1.49 4.19
CA VAL A 42 -5.67 2.34 5.08
C VAL A 42 -6.41 2.48 6.40
N LEU A 43 -5.73 2.18 7.50
CA LEU A 43 -6.23 2.27 8.86
C LEU A 43 -5.47 3.39 9.56
N ASP A 44 -6.19 4.43 9.99
CA ASP A 44 -5.58 5.66 10.52
C ASP A 44 -5.05 5.53 11.95
N ASP A 45 -5.64 4.65 12.76
CA ASP A 45 -5.21 4.41 14.14
C ASP A 45 -5.21 2.92 14.48
N VAL A 46 -4.03 2.32 14.46
CA VAL A 46 -3.76 0.96 14.94
C VAL A 46 -2.61 1.06 15.94
N GLY A 47 -2.96 1.19 17.22
CA GLY A 47 -1.98 1.40 18.29
C GLY A 47 -1.18 2.70 18.14
N GLY A 48 -1.84 3.80 17.70
CA GLY A 48 -1.20 5.10 17.48
C GLY A 48 -0.43 5.21 16.15
N LYS A 49 -0.56 4.22 15.27
CA LYS A 49 0.11 4.21 13.96
C LYS A 49 -0.89 4.07 12.83
N ARG A 50 -0.62 4.75 11.72
CA ARG A 50 -1.34 4.58 10.46
C ARG A 50 -0.72 3.42 9.69
N ILE A 51 -1.51 2.43 9.31
CA ILE A 51 -1.05 1.25 8.54
C ILE A 51 -1.89 1.08 7.28
N ALA A 52 -1.40 0.30 6.33
CA ALA A 52 -2.20 -0.16 5.20
C ALA A 52 -2.20 -1.69 5.08
N ILE A 53 -3.22 -2.24 4.45
CA ILE A 53 -3.32 -3.65 4.08
C ILE A 53 -3.57 -3.69 2.58
N ALA A 54 -2.67 -4.33 1.84
CA ALA A 54 -2.67 -4.39 0.38
C ALA A 54 -2.66 -5.84 -0.12
N PRO A 55 -3.06 -6.09 -1.38
CA PRO A 55 -2.87 -7.39 -2.02
C PRO A 55 -1.41 -7.82 -1.97
N ALA A 56 -1.14 -9.08 -1.65
CA ALA A 56 0.23 -9.60 -1.59
C ALA A 56 1.02 -9.36 -2.89
N ALA A 57 0.36 -9.53 -4.04
CA ALA A 57 0.95 -9.25 -5.35
C ALA A 57 1.32 -7.77 -5.53
N LEU A 58 0.50 -6.85 -5.00
CA LEU A 58 0.78 -5.42 -5.07
C LEU A 58 1.98 -5.06 -4.19
N LYS A 59 2.03 -5.57 -2.95
CA LYS A 59 3.18 -5.33 -2.06
C LYS A 59 4.48 -5.89 -2.63
N ALA A 60 4.43 -7.09 -3.21
CA ALA A 60 5.61 -7.71 -3.82
C ALA A 60 6.18 -6.90 -5.00
N LYS A 61 5.32 -6.30 -5.83
CA LYS A 61 5.71 -5.48 -6.99
C LYS A 61 6.55 -4.24 -6.60
N TYR A 62 6.29 -3.67 -5.42
CA TYR A 62 6.91 -2.43 -4.95
C TYR A 62 7.75 -2.62 -3.68
N ARG A 63 8.17 -3.85 -3.37
CA ARG A 63 9.09 -4.13 -2.27
C ARG A 63 10.47 -3.57 -2.67
N LYS A 64 11.03 -2.67 -1.85
CA LYS A 64 12.44 -2.29 -1.94
C LYS A 64 13.30 -3.52 -1.60
N GLU A 65 14.24 -3.85 -2.47
CA GLU A 65 15.34 -4.80 -2.19
C GLU A 65 16.31 -4.22 -1.16
#